data_AF-U6L4F8-F1
#
_entry.id   AF-U6L4F8-F1
#
_cell.length_a   1.000
_cell.length_b   1.000
_cell.length_c   1.000
_cell.angle_alpha   90.00
_cell.angle_beta   90.00
_cell.angle_gamma   90.00
#
_symmetry.space_group_name_H-M   'P 1'
#
loop_
_entity.id
_entity.type
_entity.pdbx_description
1 polymer ?
#
loop_
_entity_poly.entity_id
_entity_poly.type
_entity_poly.pdbx_seq_one_letter_code
_entity_poly.pdbx_strand_id
1 'polypeptide(L)'
;MPGSLVQEEKRLDVAAEPQEKVGESEAEESGGECAGEAAAAAAGGQGAAAAAKKKKKKKKKSAAAAAAAAAKTLGFEPAQDNSALRCLGSWPERKPSQQTVPPTKTMQQLFPAGDFPKGEVQLYASPPHDAEAREAERFDSVNLEALREAAECHRQVRRYAQSLVKPGISLTYLCEEIEKKTETLIAAKGLERGKGFPTGCSLNECAAHYTPNPGEDRILGKGRGGLIEETISSFEFINENQTLKIKPVKNLTGHSIAPYRIHAGKSVPIVKAPAHSVSFLNIMEEGEVYAIETFASTGKGFVSEEGDCSHFMKRFDAGFVPLRLKTTKELLKLIDDVSQTLNPKPSTAQNHQKTPQTRRESAPNSKP
;
A
#
# COMPACT_ATOMS: atom_id res chain seq x y z
N MET A 1 -29.37 -23.85 -34.34
CA MET A 1 -30.58 -23.62 -33.51
C MET A 1 -30.80 -24.86 -32.67
N PRO A 2 -31.08 -24.80 -31.35
CA PRO A 2 -31.24 -23.67 -30.41
C PRO A 2 -30.06 -23.62 -29.40
N GLY A 3 -29.88 -22.66 -28.49
CA GLY A 3 -30.60 -21.44 -28.15
C GLY A 3 -29.68 -20.54 -27.31
N SER A 4 -29.74 -19.23 -27.56
CA SER A 4 -28.96 -18.21 -26.87
C SER A 4 -29.54 -17.91 -25.49
N LEU A 5 -28.71 -17.88 -24.46
CA LEU A 5 -28.98 -17.14 -23.23
C LEU A 5 -28.14 -15.86 -23.26
N VAL A 6 -28.77 -14.79 -23.74
CA VAL A 6 -28.32 -13.42 -23.52
C VAL A 6 -28.74 -13.07 -22.10
N GLN A 7 -27.78 -12.93 -21.18
CA GLN A 7 -28.05 -12.27 -19.91
C GLN A 7 -27.86 -10.77 -20.13
N GLU A 8 -28.97 -10.04 -20.06
CA GLU A 8 -29.01 -8.58 -20.04
C GLU A 8 -28.27 -8.08 -18.79
N GLU A 9 -27.23 -7.26 -18.99
CA GLU A 9 -26.59 -6.52 -17.92
C GLU A 9 -27.58 -5.45 -17.40
N LYS A 10 -28.14 -5.69 -16.21
CA LYS A 10 -28.84 -4.66 -15.44
C LYS A 10 -27.83 -3.60 -15.01
N ARG A 11 -27.85 -2.46 -15.70
CA ARG A 11 -27.27 -1.20 -15.28
C ARG A 11 -27.86 -0.84 -13.91
N LEU A 12 -27.03 -0.80 -12.87
CA LEU A 12 -27.42 -0.27 -11.56
C LEU A 12 -27.40 1.25 -11.68
N ASP A 13 -28.58 1.84 -11.86
CA ASP A 13 -28.78 3.27 -11.76
C ASP A 13 -28.57 3.70 -10.30
N VAL A 14 -27.51 4.48 -10.06
CA VAL A 14 -27.25 5.10 -8.76
C VAL A 14 -28.27 6.22 -8.58
N ALA A 15 -29.24 6.01 -7.69
CA ALA A 15 -30.19 7.03 -7.29
C ALA A 15 -29.44 8.18 -6.58
N ALA A 16 -29.67 9.40 -7.06
CA ALA A 16 -29.18 10.63 -6.44
C ALA A 16 -29.75 10.77 -5.02
N GLU A 17 -28.89 11.06 -4.05
CA GLU A 17 -29.29 11.37 -2.68
C GLU A 17 -30.10 12.68 -2.62
N PRO A 18 -31.19 12.73 -1.83
CA PRO A 18 -31.99 13.93 -1.69
C PRO A 18 -31.26 14.98 -0.83
N GLN A 19 -31.23 16.21 -1.35
CA GLN A 19 -30.72 17.40 -0.67
C GLN A 19 -31.51 17.69 0.63
N GLU A 20 -30.83 17.71 1.77
CA GLU A 20 -31.36 18.22 3.03
C GLU A 20 -31.59 19.74 2.94
N LYS A 21 -32.84 20.16 3.13
CA LYS A 21 -33.21 21.56 3.31
C LYS A 21 -32.87 21.99 4.73
N VAL A 22 -32.05 23.04 4.82
CA VAL A 22 -31.85 23.87 6.00
C VAL A 22 -33.16 24.58 6.35
N GLY A 23 -33.61 24.46 7.60
CA GLY A 23 -34.72 25.22 8.18
C GLY A 23 -34.37 25.59 9.62
N GLU A 24 -34.37 26.89 9.90
CA GLU A 24 -33.93 27.53 11.13
C GLU A 24 -34.89 27.32 12.34
N SER A 25 -34.27 27.45 13.52
CA SER A 25 -34.78 28.03 14.78
C SER A 25 -36.12 27.58 15.35
N GLU A 26 -36.10 27.13 16.61
CA GLU A 26 -36.70 27.92 17.71
C GLU A 26 -36.13 27.47 19.06
N ALA A 27 -35.85 28.46 19.90
CA ALA A 27 -35.37 28.33 21.25
C ALA A 27 -36.57 28.28 22.20
N GLU A 28 -36.59 27.34 23.13
CA GLU A 28 -37.36 27.49 24.37
C GLU A 28 -36.48 27.16 25.58
N GLU A 29 -36.36 28.18 26.41
CA GLU A 29 -35.73 28.21 27.72
C GLU A 29 -36.84 28.06 28.78
N SER A 30 -36.74 27.06 29.64
CA SER A 30 -37.27 27.06 31.02
C SER A 30 -36.55 25.92 31.74
N GLY A 31 -35.90 26.07 32.90
CA GLY A 31 -36.23 26.89 34.06
C GLY A 31 -36.72 25.94 35.15
N GLY A 32 -35.86 25.61 36.14
CA GLY A 32 -36.29 24.83 37.31
C GLY A 32 -35.19 24.08 38.06
N GLU A 33 -34.46 24.78 38.92
CA GLU A 33 -33.83 24.18 40.11
C GLU A 33 -34.91 23.72 41.09
N CYS A 34 -34.71 22.60 41.80
CA CYS A 34 -34.48 22.61 43.25
C CYS A 34 -34.37 21.21 43.86
N ALA A 35 -33.66 21.19 44.98
CA ALA A 35 -33.21 20.04 45.74
C ALA A 35 -34.32 19.32 46.53
N GLY A 36 -34.02 18.09 46.93
CA GLY A 36 -34.79 17.30 47.89
C GLY A 36 -33.94 16.17 48.47
N GLU A 37 -33.26 16.46 49.57
CA GLU A 37 -32.58 15.51 50.43
C GLU A 37 -33.52 15.14 51.59
N ALA A 38 -33.75 13.85 51.85
CA ALA A 38 -34.12 13.33 53.18
C ALA A 38 -33.97 11.79 53.22
N ALA A 39 -33.45 11.32 54.35
CA ALA A 39 -32.95 9.98 54.63
C ALA A 39 -34.02 9.00 55.13
N ALA A 40 -33.73 7.69 55.08
CA ALA A 40 -33.68 6.82 56.27
C ALA A 40 -33.23 5.39 55.93
N ALA A 41 -32.65 4.75 56.95
CA ALA A 41 -31.85 3.53 56.96
C ALA A 41 -32.60 2.20 56.72
N ALA A 42 -31.86 1.21 56.23
CA ALA A 42 -31.95 -0.18 56.71
C ALA A 42 -30.64 -0.94 56.42
N ALA A 43 -30.17 -1.67 57.41
CA ALA A 43 -28.92 -2.43 57.43
C ALA A 43 -29.02 -3.78 56.68
N GLY A 44 -27.89 -4.28 56.15
CA GLY A 44 -27.76 -5.69 55.76
C GLY A 44 -26.74 -5.99 54.66
N GLY A 45 -25.51 -6.35 55.08
CA GLY A 45 -24.54 -7.23 54.40
C GLY A 45 -24.35 -7.17 52.87
N GLN A 46 -23.18 -6.66 52.42
CA GLN A 46 -22.45 -7.11 51.21
C GLN A 46 -21.13 -6.32 51.04
N GLY A 47 -20.09 -6.69 51.79
CA GLY A 47 -18.82 -5.93 51.84
C GLY A 47 -17.79 -6.19 50.73
N ALA A 48 -17.89 -7.28 49.96
CA ALA A 48 -16.82 -7.67 49.02
C ALA A 48 -17.04 -7.21 47.56
N ALA A 49 -18.29 -7.21 47.07
CA ALA A 49 -18.59 -6.89 45.67
C ALA A 49 -18.55 -5.37 45.37
N ALA A 50 -18.87 -4.52 46.35
CA ALA A 50 -18.84 -3.06 46.19
C ALA A 50 -17.41 -2.51 46.10
N ALA A 51 -16.46 -3.08 46.85
CA ALA A 51 -15.05 -2.68 46.84
C ALA A 51 -14.37 -3.01 45.49
N ALA A 52 -14.69 -4.17 44.89
CA ALA A 52 -14.20 -4.56 43.57
C ALA A 52 -14.73 -3.64 42.45
N LYS A 53 -16.03 -3.28 42.49
CA LYS A 53 -16.62 -2.30 41.56
C LYS A 53 -16.00 -0.90 41.73
N LYS A 54 -15.73 -0.45 42.97
CA LYS A 54 -15.09 0.85 43.25
C LYS A 54 -13.63 0.89 42.77
N LYS A 55 -12.85 -0.19 42.96
CA LYS A 55 -11.48 -0.33 42.41
C LYS A 55 -11.47 -0.35 40.87
N LYS A 56 -12.40 -1.06 40.22
CA LYS A 56 -12.52 -1.09 38.75
C LYS A 56 -12.91 0.29 38.17
N LYS A 57 -13.80 1.02 38.83
CA LYS A 57 -14.19 2.40 38.47
C LYS A 57 -13.04 3.39 38.65
N LYS A 58 -12.24 3.25 39.72
CA LYS A 58 -11.03 4.08 39.96
C LYS A 58 -9.93 3.81 38.93
N LYS A 59 -9.70 2.55 38.55
CA LYS A 59 -8.74 2.15 37.49
C LYS A 59 -9.16 2.62 36.09
N LYS A 60 -10.47 2.62 35.78
CA LYS A 60 -11.00 3.18 34.53
C LYS A 60 -10.86 4.71 34.48
N LYS A 61 -11.08 5.40 35.60
CA LYS A 61 -10.93 6.86 35.71
C LYS A 61 -9.46 7.31 35.62
N SER A 62 -8.50 6.53 36.16
CA SER A 62 -7.07 6.80 36.02
C SER A 62 -6.54 6.53 34.60
N ALA A 63 -7.03 5.49 33.92
CA ALA A 63 -6.69 5.24 32.52
C ALA A 63 -7.22 6.33 31.57
N ALA A 64 -8.45 6.81 31.81
CA ALA A 64 -9.02 7.94 31.07
C ALA A 64 -8.24 9.24 31.31
N ALA A 65 -7.80 9.50 32.54
CA ALA A 65 -6.95 10.65 32.85
C ALA A 65 -5.56 10.56 32.20
N ALA A 66 -4.96 9.36 32.16
CA ALA A 66 -3.69 9.13 31.47
C ALA A 66 -3.81 9.27 29.95
N ALA A 67 -4.89 8.76 29.35
CA ALA A 67 -5.18 8.94 27.92
C ALA A 67 -5.43 10.42 27.57
N ALA A 68 -6.16 11.16 28.42
CA ALA A 68 -6.37 12.60 28.25
C ALA A 68 -5.08 13.41 28.42
N ALA A 69 -4.18 13.01 29.33
CA ALA A 69 -2.86 13.62 29.48
C ALA A 69 -1.93 13.30 28.29
N ALA A 70 -1.96 12.07 27.76
CA ALA A 70 -1.22 11.69 26.57
C ALA A 70 -1.73 12.45 25.32
N ALA A 71 -3.04 12.59 25.17
CA ALA A 71 -3.63 13.36 24.07
C ALA A 71 -3.22 14.85 24.08
N LYS A 72 -2.96 15.44 25.26
CA LYS A 72 -2.43 16.81 25.39
C LYS A 72 -1.00 16.98 24.87
N THR A 73 -0.26 15.89 24.65
CA THR A 73 1.11 15.91 24.09
C THR A 73 1.16 15.63 22.59
N LEU A 74 0.02 15.25 21.99
CA LEU A 74 -0.07 14.98 20.57
C LEU A 74 -0.26 16.28 19.78
N GLY A 75 0.40 16.38 18.64
CA GLY A 75 0.32 17.52 17.73
C GLY A 75 -0.89 17.43 16.82
N PHE A 76 -0.81 18.11 15.68
CA PHE A 76 -1.78 18.00 14.60
C PHE A 76 -1.07 18.06 13.25
N GLU A 77 -1.65 17.39 12.26
CA GLU A 77 -1.27 17.60 10.87
C GLU A 77 -2.31 18.52 10.22
N PRO A 78 -1.92 19.68 9.67
CA PRO A 78 -2.85 20.63 9.07
C PRO A 78 -3.54 20.00 7.87
N ALA A 79 -4.69 20.54 7.47
CA ALA A 79 -5.25 20.23 6.16
C ALA A 79 -4.23 20.59 5.05
N GLN A 80 -4.15 19.78 4.01
CA GLN A 80 -3.29 20.05 2.86
C GLN A 80 -4.17 20.21 1.62
N ASP A 81 -4.16 21.41 1.06
CA ASP A 81 -4.85 21.67 -0.18
C ASP A 81 -4.07 21.06 -1.35
N ASN A 82 -4.73 20.12 -2.03
CA ASN A 82 -4.23 19.50 -3.25
C ASN A 82 -5.04 19.96 -4.47
N SER A 83 -5.83 21.03 -4.38
CA SER A 83 -6.65 21.52 -5.50
C SER A 83 -5.84 21.82 -6.78
N ALA A 84 -4.56 22.17 -6.63
CA ALA A 84 -3.62 22.36 -7.74
C ALA A 84 -3.13 21.04 -8.38
N LEU A 85 -3.29 19.91 -7.68
CA LEU A 85 -2.93 18.57 -8.10
C LEU A 85 -4.16 17.83 -8.58
N ARG A 86 -4.10 17.32 -9.80
CA ARG A 86 -5.30 16.84 -10.46
C ARG A 86 -5.73 15.45 -10.04
N CYS A 87 -7.05 15.19 -10.08
CA CYS A 87 -7.66 13.91 -9.68
C CYS A 87 -7.23 13.43 -8.29
N LEU A 88 -6.87 14.37 -7.41
CA LEU A 88 -6.36 14.10 -6.09
C LEU A 88 -7.14 14.93 -5.07
N GLY A 89 -7.74 14.25 -4.10
CA GLY A 89 -8.39 14.93 -2.98
C GLY A 89 -7.38 15.64 -2.07
N SER A 90 -7.82 16.75 -1.49
CA SER A 90 -7.11 17.42 -0.39
C SER A 90 -7.08 16.53 0.84
N TRP A 91 -6.01 16.62 1.63
CA TRP A 91 -5.93 15.87 2.89
C TRP A 91 -6.65 16.64 3.99
N PRO A 92 -7.55 15.98 4.74
CA PRO A 92 -8.17 16.62 5.89
C PRO A 92 -7.14 16.87 6.99
N GLU A 93 -7.47 17.81 7.86
CA GLU A 93 -6.76 17.98 9.12
C GLU A 93 -6.83 16.69 9.95
N ARG A 94 -5.74 16.34 10.64
CA ARG A 94 -5.71 15.20 11.57
C ARG A 94 -5.36 15.67 12.98
N LYS A 95 -6.31 15.47 13.91
CA LYS A 95 -6.19 15.76 15.34
C LYS A 95 -6.78 14.62 16.18
N PRO A 96 -6.05 14.11 17.19
CA PRO A 96 -4.63 14.35 17.46
C PRO A 96 -3.72 13.61 16.44
N SER A 97 -2.55 14.17 16.11
CA SER A 97 -1.52 13.46 15.34
C SER A 97 -0.25 13.27 16.15
N GLN A 98 0.34 12.08 16.02
CA GLN A 98 1.63 11.79 16.62
C GLN A 98 2.79 12.22 15.71
N GLN A 99 2.55 12.49 14.42
CA GLN A 99 3.58 12.86 13.45
C GLN A 99 3.90 14.37 13.51
N THR A 100 5.08 14.76 13.00
CA THR A 100 5.50 16.16 12.83
C THR A 100 5.12 16.72 11.46
N VAL A 101 5.27 18.04 11.27
CA VAL A 101 5.05 18.72 9.98
C VAL A 101 6.29 19.55 9.65
N PRO A 102 7.10 19.21 8.63
CA PRO A 102 7.03 18.01 7.78
C PRO A 102 7.25 16.70 8.57
N PRO A 103 6.89 15.53 8.02
CA PRO A 103 6.97 14.26 8.74
C PRO A 103 8.44 13.86 9.00
N THR A 104 8.74 13.45 10.23
CA THR A 104 10.09 13.06 10.68
C THR A 104 10.12 11.83 11.57
N LYS A 105 9.01 11.50 12.26
CA LYS A 105 8.96 10.32 13.12
C LYS A 105 8.87 9.06 12.28
N THR A 106 9.65 8.05 12.66
CA THR A 106 9.67 6.77 11.95
C THR A 106 8.39 5.96 12.22
N MET A 107 8.11 4.97 11.38
CA MET A 107 6.97 4.07 11.58
C MET A 107 7.01 3.39 12.94
N GLN A 108 8.20 3.00 13.43
CA GLN A 108 8.35 2.33 14.73
C GLN A 108 8.16 3.30 15.92
N GLN A 109 8.42 4.60 15.74
CA GLN A 109 8.12 5.60 16.75
C GLN A 109 6.62 5.90 16.84
N LEU A 110 5.91 5.86 15.71
CA LEU A 110 4.46 6.08 15.63
C LEU A 110 3.66 4.85 16.08
N PHE A 111 4.13 3.65 15.75
CA PHE A 111 3.48 2.37 16.01
C PHE A 111 4.43 1.43 16.75
N PRO A 112 4.78 1.74 18.02
CA PRO A 112 5.75 0.95 18.78
C PRO A 112 5.28 -0.48 19.07
N ALA A 113 3.96 -0.75 18.99
CA ALA A 113 3.39 -2.08 19.13
C ALA A 113 3.37 -2.87 17.81
N GLY A 114 3.77 -2.27 16.68
CA GLY A 114 3.66 -2.86 15.35
C GLY A 114 2.22 -2.92 14.83
N ASP A 115 1.32 -2.13 15.41
CA ASP A 115 -0.11 -2.07 15.08
C ASP A 115 -0.38 -1.10 13.93
N PHE A 116 0.23 -1.39 12.77
CA PHE A 116 0.13 -0.52 11.60
C PHE A 116 -1.31 -0.45 11.04
N PRO A 117 -1.76 0.73 10.55
CA PRO A 117 -3.12 0.88 10.05
C PRO A 117 -3.41 -0.05 8.87
N LYS A 118 -4.56 -0.74 8.94
CA LYS A 118 -5.07 -1.54 7.82
C LYS A 118 -5.40 -0.64 6.63
N GLY A 119 -5.21 -1.19 5.44
CA GLY A 119 -5.75 -0.61 4.21
C GLY A 119 -7.26 -0.83 4.11
N GLU A 120 -7.82 -0.46 2.95
CA GLU A 120 -9.18 -0.82 2.59
C GLU A 120 -9.31 -2.34 2.48
N VAL A 121 -10.36 -2.91 3.07
CA VAL A 121 -10.67 -4.34 3.01
C VAL A 121 -11.97 -4.50 2.23
N GLN A 122 -11.89 -5.21 1.12
CA GLN A 122 -13.04 -5.54 0.29
C GLN A 122 -13.35 -7.03 0.40
N LEU A 123 -14.63 -7.38 0.28
CA LEU A 123 -15.05 -8.77 0.17
C LEU A 123 -14.77 -9.27 -1.25
N TYR A 124 -14.36 -10.54 -1.37
CA TYR A 124 -14.25 -11.18 -2.68
C TYR A 124 -15.59 -11.14 -3.42
N ALA A 125 -15.53 -10.87 -4.72
CA ALA A 125 -16.71 -10.86 -5.59
C ALA A 125 -17.45 -12.22 -5.57
N SER A 126 -16.70 -13.31 -5.42
CA SER A 126 -17.21 -14.68 -5.22
C SER A 126 -16.53 -15.26 -3.96
N PRO A 127 -17.13 -15.09 -2.76
CA PRO A 127 -16.50 -15.54 -1.52
C PRO A 127 -16.39 -17.07 -1.47
N PRO A 128 -15.32 -17.62 -0.86
CA PRO A 128 -15.20 -19.05 -0.66
C PRO A 128 -16.33 -19.58 0.22
N HIS A 129 -16.84 -20.77 -0.12
CA HIS A 129 -18.03 -21.34 0.52
C HIS A 129 -17.81 -21.80 1.97
N ASP A 130 -16.58 -22.17 2.36
CA ASP A 130 -16.34 -22.91 3.60
C ASP A 130 -15.55 -22.10 4.65
N ALA A 131 -15.88 -22.32 5.92
CA ALA A 131 -15.25 -21.64 7.07
C ALA A 131 -13.76 -21.97 7.25
N GLU A 132 -13.31 -23.14 6.77
CA GLU A 132 -11.91 -23.57 6.80
C GLU A 132 -11.02 -22.74 5.86
N ALA A 133 -11.55 -22.27 4.73
CA ALA A 133 -10.85 -21.34 3.84
C ALA A 133 -10.62 -19.97 4.51
N ARG A 134 -11.57 -19.50 5.34
CA ARG A 134 -11.40 -18.27 6.13
C ARG A 134 -10.34 -18.39 7.23
N GLU A 135 -10.06 -19.60 7.71
CA GLU A 135 -9.03 -19.85 8.72
C GLU A 135 -7.65 -20.09 8.06
N ALA A 136 -7.63 -20.60 6.82
CA ALA A 136 -6.46 -20.65 5.94
C ALA A 136 -5.97 -19.26 5.50
N GLU A 137 -6.85 -18.24 5.44
CA GLU A 137 -6.50 -16.82 5.21
C GLU A 137 -5.43 -16.28 6.19
N ARG A 138 -5.19 -17.01 7.29
CA ARG A 138 -4.23 -16.67 8.34
C ARG A 138 -2.84 -17.28 8.13
N PHE A 139 -2.63 -18.17 7.17
CA PHE A 139 -1.38 -18.92 6.99
C PHE A 139 -0.31 -18.14 6.20
N ASP A 140 0.56 -17.46 6.96
CA ASP A 140 2.03 -17.32 6.89
C ASP A 140 2.81 -17.00 5.59
N SER A 141 2.23 -16.94 4.39
CA SER A 141 3.04 -16.64 3.18
C SER A 141 3.36 -15.14 3.02
N VAL A 142 2.45 -14.26 3.45
CA VAL A 142 2.58 -12.80 3.31
C VAL A 142 2.69 -12.14 4.68
N ASN A 143 3.79 -11.42 4.88
CA ASN A 143 3.95 -10.56 6.06
C ASN A 143 3.08 -9.30 5.92
N LEU A 144 1.79 -9.42 6.28
CA LEU A 144 0.82 -8.33 6.20
C LEU A 144 1.21 -7.11 7.04
N GLU A 145 1.84 -7.30 8.20
CA GLU A 145 2.26 -6.18 9.03
C GLU A 145 3.40 -5.37 8.36
N ALA A 146 4.38 -6.05 7.74
CA ALA A 146 5.41 -5.37 6.97
C ALA A 146 4.82 -4.61 5.76
N LEU A 147 3.81 -5.17 5.09
CA LEU A 147 3.10 -4.46 4.01
C LEU A 147 2.35 -3.23 4.53
N ARG A 148 1.71 -3.32 5.71
CA ARG A 148 1.01 -2.17 6.31
C ARG A 148 1.97 -1.09 6.77
N GLU A 149 3.11 -1.46 7.35
CA GLU A 149 4.20 -0.54 7.68
C GLU A 149 4.68 0.23 6.45
N ALA A 150 5.03 -0.51 5.38
CA ALA A 150 5.47 0.09 4.13
C ALA A 150 4.38 0.97 3.50
N ALA A 151 3.13 0.54 3.54
CA ALA A 151 2.00 1.31 3.02
C ALA A 151 1.74 2.60 3.83
N GLU A 152 1.87 2.58 5.16
CA GLU A 152 1.75 3.79 5.98
C GLU A 152 2.89 4.77 5.72
N CYS A 153 4.12 4.26 5.59
CA CYS A 153 5.25 5.07 5.15
C CYS A 153 4.97 5.71 3.79
N HIS A 154 4.53 4.91 2.81
CA HIS A 154 4.17 5.41 1.48
C HIS A 154 3.06 6.47 1.52
N ARG A 155 2.03 6.32 2.38
CA ARG A 155 0.96 7.32 2.56
C ARG A 155 1.51 8.66 3.06
N GLN A 156 2.44 8.64 4.01
CA GLN A 156 3.04 9.87 4.56
C GLN A 156 4.05 10.50 3.59
N VAL A 157 4.88 9.69 2.93
CA VAL A 157 5.83 10.17 1.92
C VAL A 157 5.10 10.80 0.74
N ARG A 158 4.06 10.16 0.19
CA ARG A 158 3.33 10.74 -0.95
C ARG A 158 2.62 12.04 -0.58
N ARG A 159 2.11 12.15 0.65
CA ARG A 159 1.54 13.40 1.17
C ARG A 159 2.60 14.51 1.20
N TYR A 160 3.80 14.20 1.69
CA TYR A 160 4.95 15.12 1.66
C TYR A 160 5.33 15.52 0.23
N ALA A 161 5.45 14.54 -0.67
CA ALA A 161 5.77 14.78 -2.08
C ALA A 161 4.79 15.77 -2.73
N GLN A 162 3.48 15.59 -2.48
CA GLN A 162 2.43 16.47 -2.98
C GLN A 162 2.57 17.93 -2.49
N SER A 163 3.21 18.17 -1.34
CA SER A 163 3.51 19.54 -0.88
C SER A 163 4.69 20.19 -1.63
N LEU A 164 5.54 19.38 -2.27
CA LEU A 164 6.72 19.84 -3.02
C LEU A 164 6.40 20.01 -4.51
N VAL A 165 5.64 19.08 -5.09
CA VAL A 165 5.39 19.00 -6.53
C VAL A 165 4.69 20.26 -7.02
N LYS A 166 5.41 21.03 -7.85
CA LYS A 166 4.88 22.18 -8.57
C LYS A 166 5.72 22.46 -9.81
N PRO A 167 5.16 23.06 -10.86
CA PRO A 167 5.93 23.53 -11.99
C PRO A 167 7.12 24.40 -11.55
N GLY A 168 8.28 24.18 -12.18
CA GLY A 168 9.55 24.82 -11.85
C GLY A 168 10.43 24.03 -10.88
N ILE A 169 9.95 22.93 -10.29
CA ILE A 169 10.79 22.07 -9.44
C ILE A 169 11.74 21.23 -10.30
N SER A 170 12.98 21.07 -9.83
CA SER A 170 13.95 20.09 -10.34
C SER A 170 13.43 18.68 -10.06
N LEU A 171 13.43 17.80 -11.07
CA LEU A 171 13.07 16.40 -10.87
C LEU A 171 14.11 15.67 -10.02
N THR A 172 15.39 16.04 -10.14
CA THR A 172 16.45 15.47 -9.31
C THR A 172 16.19 15.77 -7.84
N TYR A 173 15.96 17.05 -7.52
CA TYR A 173 15.62 17.49 -6.16
C TYR A 173 14.36 16.79 -5.64
N LEU A 174 13.32 16.67 -6.46
CA LEU A 174 12.08 16.01 -6.07
C LEU A 174 12.31 14.52 -5.72
N CYS A 175 13.03 13.78 -6.57
CA CYS A 175 13.36 12.38 -6.31
C CYS A 175 14.21 12.23 -5.03
N GLU A 176 15.24 13.06 -4.86
CA GLU A 176 16.10 13.04 -3.67
C GLU A 176 15.29 13.28 -2.38
N GLU A 177 14.38 14.26 -2.38
CA GLU A 177 13.55 14.56 -1.22
C GLU A 177 12.55 13.44 -0.89
N ILE A 178 11.96 12.81 -1.91
CA ILE A 178 11.07 11.66 -1.74
C ILE A 178 11.83 10.46 -1.17
N GLU A 179 13.00 10.14 -1.72
CA GLU A 179 13.81 9.00 -1.30
C GLU A 179 14.36 9.19 0.11
N LYS A 180 14.91 10.37 0.40
CA LYS A 180 15.36 10.72 1.75
C LYS A 180 14.23 10.65 2.76
N LYS A 181 13.03 11.12 2.38
CA LYS A 181 11.86 11.03 3.26
C LYS A 181 11.46 9.58 3.50
N THR A 182 11.46 8.76 2.45
CA THR A 182 11.19 7.31 2.54
C THR A 182 12.16 6.63 3.49
N GLU A 183 13.46 6.84 3.30
CA GLU A 183 14.50 6.24 4.14
C GLU A 183 14.39 6.67 5.61
N THR A 184 14.06 7.94 5.85
CA THR A 184 13.83 8.47 7.19
C THR A 184 12.62 7.81 7.85
N LEU A 185 11.46 7.83 7.19
CA LEU A 185 10.20 7.41 7.80
C LEU A 185 10.13 5.88 7.97
N ILE A 186 10.71 5.10 7.06
CA ILE A 186 10.75 3.64 7.20
C ILE A 186 11.86 3.17 8.15
N ALA A 187 12.75 4.07 8.58
CA ALA A 187 13.99 3.75 9.28
C ALA A 187 14.82 2.70 8.50
N ALA A 188 15.29 3.12 7.32
CA ALA A 188 16.03 2.27 6.40
C ALA A 188 17.21 1.57 7.09
N LYS A 189 17.36 0.27 6.82
CA LYS A 189 18.36 -0.59 7.45
C LYS A 189 18.71 -1.75 6.53
N GLY A 190 19.78 -1.58 5.74
CA GLY A 190 20.25 -2.60 4.80
C GLY A 190 19.12 -3.12 3.91
N LEU A 191 18.99 -4.44 3.82
CA LEU A 191 17.90 -5.09 3.08
C LEU A 191 16.64 -5.32 3.92
N GLU A 192 16.69 -5.11 5.25
CA GLU A 192 15.54 -5.36 6.11
C GLU A 192 14.41 -4.35 5.88
N ARG A 193 14.78 -3.07 5.64
CA ARG A 193 13.85 -1.96 5.40
C ARG A 193 14.49 -0.92 4.49
N GLY A 194 13.74 -0.44 3.51
CA GLY A 194 14.22 0.60 2.60
C GLY A 194 13.24 0.89 1.47
N LYS A 195 13.78 1.49 0.40
CA LYS A 195 13.06 1.82 -0.82
C LYS A 195 12.97 0.60 -1.74
N GLY A 196 11.77 0.24 -2.20
CA GLY A 196 11.53 -0.94 -3.03
C GLY A 196 12.16 -0.87 -4.42
N PHE A 197 12.17 0.32 -5.02
CA PHE A 197 12.70 0.63 -6.34
C PHE A 197 12.93 2.15 -6.46
N PRO A 198 13.65 2.66 -7.49
CA PRO A 198 13.89 4.09 -7.68
C PRO A 198 12.61 4.91 -7.83
N THR A 199 12.65 6.19 -7.48
CA THR A 199 11.49 7.08 -7.65
C THR A 199 11.25 7.38 -9.13
N GLY A 200 10.20 6.77 -9.70
CA GLY A 200 9.77 7.06 -11.07
C GLY A 200 9.10 8.43 -11.17
N CYS A 201 9.57 9.26 -12.10
CA CYS A 201 9.02 10.60 -12.38
C CYS A 201 8.87 10.83 -13.90
N SER A 202 8.40 9.82 -14.61
CA SER A 202 8.15 9.86 -16.06
C SER A 202 7.22 11.02 -16.43
N LEU A 203 7.59 11.75 -17.50
CA LEU A 203 6.84 12.92 -17.97
C LEU A 203 6.25 12.67 -19.36
N ASN A 204 5.04 13.20 -19.58
CA ASN A 204 4.38 13.30 -20.89
C ASN A 204 4.20 11.94 -21.59
N GLU A 205 4.87 11.71 -22.72
CA GLU A 205 4.83 10.48 -23.51
C GLU A 205 5.54 9.30 -22.84
N CYS A 206 6.43 9.56 -21.87
CA CYS A 206 7.07 8.53 -21.08
C CYS A 206 6.08 8.02 -20.01
N ALA A 207 5.72 6.73 -20.09
CA ALA A 207 4.72 6.15 -19.20
C ALA A 207 5.30 5.62 -17.87
N ALA A 208 6.54 5.12 -17.88
CA ALA A 208 7.15 4.45 -16.74
C ALA A 208 8.69 4.45 -16.84
N HIS A 209 9.35 4.05 -15.75
CA HIS A 209 10.79 3.74 -15.68
C HIS A 209 11.76 4.88 -16.04
N TYR A 210 11.35 6.13 -15.86
CA TYR A 210 12.27 7.26 -15.91
C TYR A 210 12.49 7.85 -14.52
N THR A 211 13.76 8.04 -14.17
CA THR A 211 14.26 8.88 -13.08
C THR A 211 15.54 9.57 -13.57
N PRO A 212 15.88 10.78 -13.11
CA PRO A 212 17.03 11.52 -13.62
C PRO A 212 18.35 10.80 -13.33
N ASN A 213 19.22 10.71 -14.34
CA ASN A 213 20.60 10.24 -14.14
C ASN A 213 21.50 11.36 -13.59
N PRO A 214 22.64 11.04 -12.93
CA PRO A 214 23.58 12.05 -12.47
C PRO A 214 24.03 12.99 -13.60
N GLY A 215 23.84 14.30 -13.42
CA GLY A 215 24.16 15.32 -14.42
C GLY A 215 23.02 15.63 -15.41
N GLU A 216 21.94 14.86 -15.40
CA GLU A 216 20.67 15.21 -16.02
C GLU A 216 19.78 15.89 -14.98
N ASP A 217 19.25 17.07 -15.28
CA ASP A 217 18.16 17.62 -14.48
C ASP A 217 17.08 18.24 -15.36
N ARG A 218 15.92 17.58 -15.38
CA ARG A 218 14.73 18.11 -16.02
C ARG A 218 13.96 18.96 -15.01
N ILE A 219 13.50 20.11 -15.46
CA ILE A 219 12.60 20.95 -14.68
C ILE A 219 11.16 20.57 -15.01
N LEU A 220 10.36 20.30 -13.99
CA LEU A 220 8.94 20.00 -14.17
C LEU A 220 8.25 21.22 -14.79
N GLY A 221 7.75 21.08 -16.01
CA GLY A 221 7.02 22.15 -16.71
C GLY A 221 5.63 22.40 -16.10
N LYS A 222 4.99 23.49 -16.51
CA LYS A 222 3.54 23.65 -16.32
C LYS A 222 2.85 22.60 -17.20
N GLY A 223 2.31 21.54 -16.57
CA GLY A 223 1.57 20.52 -17.30
C GLY A 223 0.29 21.07 -17.92
N ARG A 224 -0.19 20.43 -18.98
CA ARG A 224 -1.54 20.64 -19.53
C ARG A 224 -2.59 19.94 -18.65
N GLY A 225 -2.52 20.13 -17.33
CA GLY A 225 -3.21 19.33 -16.33
C GLY A 225 -4.73 19.26 -16.53
N GLY A 226 -5.40 20.40 -16.73
CA GLY A 226 -6.86 20.44 -16.94
C GLY A 226 -7.35 19.61 -18.13
N LEU A 227 -6.57 19.58 -19.22
CA LEU A 227 -6.88 18.86 -20.45
C LEU A 227 -6.88 17.33 -20.26
N ILE A 228 -6.01 16.81 -19.38
CA ILE A 228 -5.91 15.37 -19.12
C ILE A 228 -7.07 14.88 -18.19
N GLU A 229 -7.89 15.77 -17.57
CA GLU A 229 -8.99 15.43 -16.61
C GLU A 229 -10.25 15.00 -17.29
N GLU A 230 -10.69 15.88 -18.17
CA GLU A 230 -11.72 15.64 -19.14
C GLU A 230 -11.40 14.35 -19.90
N THR A 231 -10.14 14.16 -20.27
CA THR A 231 -9.61 12.98 -20.93
C THR A 231 -9.85 11.65 -20.21
N ILE A 232 -9.35 11.52 -18.97
CA ILE A 232 -9.45 10.25 -18.24
C ILE A 232 -10.89 10.00 -17.80
N SER A 233 -11.62 11.06 -17.47
CA SER A 233 -13.00 10.96 -16.93
C SER A 233 -14.05 10.75 -18.02
N SER A 234 -13.79 11.14 -19.28
CA SER A 234 -14.76 11.05 -20.38
C SER A 234 -14.46 9.96 -21.43
N PHE A 235 -13.41 9.15 -21.24
CA PHE A 235 -12.90 8.16 -22.22
C PHE A 235 -12.45 8.76 -23.58
N GLU A 236 -12.60 10.07 -23.76
CA GLU A 236 -12.23 10.85 -24.93
C GLU A 236 -11.50 12.13 -24.49
N PHE A 237 -10.54 12.62 -25.28
CA PHE A 237 -9.74 13.81 -24.98
C PHE A 237 -10.00 14.87 -26.02
N ILE A 238 -10.41 16.07 -25.62
CA ILE A 238 -10.54 17.18 -26.57
C ILE A 238 -9.28 18.05 -26.51
N ASN A 239 -8.53 18.10 -27.61
CA ASN A 239 -7.39 19.00 -27.79
C ASN A 239 -7.61 19.89 -29.00
N GLU A 240 -7.74 21.21 -28.82
CA GLU A 240 -7.76 22.17 -29.93
C GLU A 240 -8.78 21.80 -31.04
N ASN A 241 -9.98 21.34 -30.65
CA ASN A 241 -11.08 20.83 -31.49
C ASN A 241 -10.91 19.41 -32.07
N GLN A 242 -9.93 18.63 -31.62
CA GLN A 242 -9.78 17.22 -31.96
C GLN A 242 -10.17 16.32 -30.79
N THR A 243 -11.13 15.42 -31.02
CA THR A 243 -11.44 14.32 -30.09
C THR A 243 -10.46 13.17 -30.29
N LEU A 244 -9.64 12.91 -29.26
CA LEU A 244 -8.64 11.85 -29.18
C LEU A 244 -9.14 10.76 -28.25
N LYS A 245 -9.34 9.56 -28.76
CA LYS A 245 -9.78 8.43 -27.93
C LYS A 245 -8.69 8.02 -26.94
N ILE A 246 -9.06 7.82 -25.66
CA ILE A 246 -8.14 7.23 -24.69
C ILE A 246 -7.97 5.74 -24.93
N LYS A 247 -6.70 5.33 -24.94
CA LYS A 247 -6.32 3.93 -25.16
C LYS A 247 -5.52 3.42 -23.98
N PRO A 248 -5.81 2.19 -23.50
CA PRO A 248 -4.89 1.51 -22.61
C PRO A 248 -3.55 1.27 -23.31
N VAL A 249 -2.44 1.36 -22.57
CA VAL A 249 -1.11 1.02 -23.08
C VAL A 249 -0.94 -0.49 -23.08
N LYS A 250 -1.24 -1.13 -24.21
CA LYS A 250 -1.47 -2.58 -24.30
C LYS A 250 -0.29 -3.48 -23.93
N ASN A 251 0.93 -2.96 -23.91
CA ASN A 251 2.14 -3.69 -23.53
C ASN A 251 2.70 -3.31 -22.15
N LEU A 252 1.91 -2.61 -21.33
CA LEU A 252 2.12 -2.46 -19.89
C LEU A 252 1.06 -3.25 -19.12
N THR A 253 1.42 -3.73 -17.94
CA THR A 253 0.58 -4.61 -17.11
C THR A 253 0.87 -4.35 -15.65
N GLY A 254 -0.11 -4.56 -14.77
CA GLY A 254 0.20 -4.83 -13.37
C GLY A 254 0.88 -6.19 -13.22
N HIS A 255 1.23 -6.57 -12.00
CA HIS A 255 2.03 -7.77 -11.77
C HIS A 255 1.91 -8.32 -10.35
N SER A 256 2.20 -9.61 -10.16
CA SER A 256 2.39 -10.18 -8.83
C SER A 256 3.71 -9.68 -8.21
N ILE A 257 3.74 -9.62 -6.88
CA ILE A 257 4.87 -9.21 -6.04
C ILE A 257 5.17 -10.34 -5.07
N ALA A 258 6.46 -10.61 -4.86
CA ALA A 258 6.95 -11.55 -3.86
C ALA A 258 8.08 -10.92 -3.04
N PRO A 259 8.49 -11.51 -1.90
CA PRO A 259 9.61 -11.00 -1.10
C PRO A 259 10.84 -10.73 -1.97
N TYR A 260 11.30 -9.48 -1.97
CA TYR A 260 12.45 -9.02 -2.73
C TYR A 260 12.37 -9.19 -4.27
N ARG A 261 11.17 -9.42 -4.80
CA ARG A 261 10.92 -9.64 -6.23
C ARG A 261 9.71 -8.81 -6.66
N ILE A 262 9.98 -7.64 -7.22
CA ILE A 262 8.91 -6.71 -7.67
C ILE A 262 8.03 -7.36 -8.73
N HIS A 263 8.61 -8.12 -9.68
CA HIS A 263 7.87 -8.88 -10.70
C HIS A 263 7.94 -10.39 -10.41
N ALA A 264 6.92 -10.94 -9.75
CA ALA A 264 6.89 -12.34 -9.29
C ALA A 264 6.41 -13.37 -10.33
N GLY A 265 6.11 -12.93 -11.56
CA GLY A 265 5.93 -13.81 -12.72
C GLY A 265 4.52 -13.84 -13.30
N LYS A 266 3.48 -13.43 -12.54
CA LYS A 266 2.13 -13.22 -13.08
C LYS A 266 1.95 -11.76 -13.48
N SER A 267 1.43 -11.52 -14.69
CA SER A 267 1.03 -10.19 -15.16
C SER A 267 -0.48 -10.00 -15.05
N VAL A 268 -0.92 -8.80 -14.71
CA VAL A 268 -2.32 -8.37 -14.70
C VAL A 268 -2.56 -7.51 -15.95
N PRO A 269 -3.14 -8.09 -17.02
CA PRO A 269 -3.30 -7.38 -18.28
C PRO A 269 -4.34 -6.27 -18.18
N ILE A 270 -4.07 -5.14 -18.83
CA ILE A 270 -4.99 -3.98 -18.90
C ILE A 270 -5.80 -3.93 -20.20
N VAL A 271 -5.61 -4.93 -21.05
CA VAL A 271 -6.38 -5.19 -22.28
C VAL A 271 -6.81 -6.64 -22.29
N LYS A 272 -7.87 -6.95 -23.03
CA LYS A 272 -8.32 -8.33 -23.19
C LYS A 272 -7.18 -9.20 -23.74
N ALA A 273 -6.73 -10.16 -22.92
CA ALA A 273 -5.73 -11.13 -23.30
C ALA A 273 -6.35 -12.18 -24.26
N PRO A 274 -5.61 -12.67 -25.27
CA PRO A 274 -6.07 -13.80 -26.09
C PRO A 274 -6.32 -15.04 -25.23
N ALA A 275 -7.37 -15.80 -25.53
CA ALA A 275 -7.86 -16.93 -24.72
C ALA A 275 -6.82 -18.04 -24.44
N HIS A 276 -5.73 -18.10 -25.20
CA HIS A 276 -4.65 -19.07 -25.05
C HIS A 276 -3.32 -18.47 -24.59
N SER A 277 -3.30 -17.19 -24.23
CA SER A 277 -2.10 -16.54 -23.71
C SER A 277 -1.86 -16.91 -22.25
N VAL A 278 -0.59 -16.96 -21.83
CA VAL A 278 -0.20 -17.19 -20.43
C VAL A 278 -0.92 -16.20 -19.50
N SER A 279 -1.04 -14.93 -19.91
CA SER A 279 -1.76 -13.91 -19.15
C SER A 279 -3.26 -14.17 -18.98
N PHE A 280 -3.91 -14.89 -19.90
CA PHE A 280 -5.32 -15.27 -19.77
C PHE A 280 -5.52 -16.43 -18.77
N LEU A 281 -4.53 -17.32 -18.67
CA LEU A 281 -4.57 -18.49 -17.80
C LEU A 281 -4.09 -18.19 -16.37
N ASN A 282 -3.47 -17.02 -16.15
CA ASN A 282 -3.01 -16.57 -14.84
C ASN A 282 -4.21 -16.18 -13.96
N ILE A 283 -4.77 -17.15 -13.25
CA ILE A 283 -5.76 -16.92 -12.20
C ILE A 283 -5.01 -16.44 -10.94
N MET A 284 -5.57 -15.42 -10.26
CA MET A 284 -5.07 -14.96 -8.97
C MET A 284 -5.33 -16.04 -7.92
N GLU A 285 -4.31 -16.35 -7.13
CA GLU A 285 -4.35 -17.35 -6.08
C GLU A 285 -4.36 -16.69 -4.70
N GLU A 286 -4.86 -17.42 -3.71
CA GLU A 286 -4.84 -16.99 -2.32
C GLU A 286 -3.40 -16.79 -1.83
N GLY A 287 -3.17 -15.77 -1.01
CA GLY A 287 -1.84 -15.44 -0.49
C GLY A 287 -0.91 -14.73 -1.50
N GLU A 288 -1.39 -14.41 -2.70
CA GLU A 288 -0.61 -13.59 -3.64
C GLU A 288 -0.78 -12.09 -3.38
N VAL A 289 0.28 -11.33 -3.64
CA VAL A 289 0.29 -9.87 -3.59
C VAL A 289 0.42 -9.34 -5.01
N TYR A 290 -0.33 -8.29 -5.34
CA TYR A 290 -0.34 -7.71 -6.67
C TYR A 290 -0.18 -6.19 -6.66
N ALA A 291 0.61 -5.67 -7.60
CA ALA A 291 0.49 -4.31 -8.10
C ALA A 291 -0.62 -4.28 -9.16
N ILE A 292 -1.69 -3.55 -8.87
CA ILE A 292 -2.76 -3.27 -9.82
C ILE A 292 -2.55 -1.86 -10.35
N GLU A 293 -2.08 -1.76 -11.58
CA GLU A 293 -1.74 -0.49 -12.23
C GLU A 293 -2.27 -0.48 -13.67
N THR A 294 -2.73 0.69 -14.11
CA THR A 294 -3.23 0.91 -15.46
C THR A 294 -2.58 2.14 -16.07
N PHE A 295 -2.38 2.09 -17.38
CA PHE A 295 -1.72 3.14 -18.13
C PHE A 295 -2.62 3.56 -19.29
N ALA A 296 -2.92 4.85 -19.34
CA ALA A 296 -3.77 5.46 -20.36
C ALA A 296 -2.92 6.37 -21.26
N SER A 297 -3.23 6.39 -22.55
CA SER A 297 -2.52 7.21 -23.53
C SER A 297 -3.47 7.78 -24.56
N THR A 298 -3.21 9.02 -24.95
CA THR A 298 -3.81 9.69 -26.12
C THR A 298 -3.12 9.30 -27.44
N GLY A 299 -1.98 8.60 -27.36
CA GLY A 299 -1.17 8.19 -28.50
C GLY A 299 -1.58 6.83 -29.09
N LYS A 300 -0.58 6.01 -29.38
CA LYS A 300 -0.77 4.68 -29.98
C LYS A 300 -1.28 3.63 -28.97
N GLY A 301 -1.23 3.92 -27.67
CA GLY A 301 -1.51 2.92 -26.62
C GLY A 301 -0.47 1.80 -26.62
N PHE A 302 0.80 2.14 -26.86
CA PHE A 302 1.93 1.22 -26.88
C PHE A 302 3.21 1.97 -26.53
N VAL A 303 4.06 1.40 -25.70
CA VAL A 303 5.38 1.97 -25.34
C VAL A 303 6.51 1.25 -26.06
N SER A 304 7.55 1.99 -26.42
CA SER A 304 8.85 1.48 -26.87
C SER A 304 9.93 1.99 -25.93
N GLU A 305 11.06 1.29 -25.87
CA GLU A 305 12.23 1.76 -25.12
C GLU A 305 12.80 3.02 -25.78
N GLU A 306 13.05 4.06 -24.98
CA GLU A 306 13.59 5.34 -25.42
C GLU A 306 14.34 6.03 -24.27
N GLY A 307 15.33 6.85 -24.60
CA GLY A 307 16.13 7.61 -23.64
C GLY A 307 17.23 6.78 -22.96
N ASP A 308 17.93 7.42 -22.03
CA ASP A 308 18.98 6.77 -21.25
C ASP A 308 18.39 5.90 -20.13
N CYS A 309 18.94 4.71 -19.97
CA CYS A 309 18.51 3.78 -18.92
C CYS A 309 18.98 4.26 -17.54
N SER A 310 18.05 4.43 -16.61
CA SER A 310 18.31 4.76 -15.20
C SER A 310 17.94 3.64 -14.23
N HIS A 311 17.16 2.66 -14.68
CA HIS A 311 16.65 1.58 -13.85
C HIS A 311 17.36 0.26 -14.16
N PHE A 312 18.06 -0.28 -13.17
CA PHE A 312 18.73 -1.57 -13.26
C PHE A 312 18.23 -2.49 -12.15
N MET A 313 18.11 -3.78 -12.47
CA MET A 313 17.77 -4.81 -11.49
C MET A 313 18.55 -6.09 -11.79
N LYS A 314 19.10 -6.72 -10.76
CA LYS A 314 19.71 -8.04 -10.89
C LYS A 314 18.61 -9.05 -11.21
N ARG A 315 18.89 -9.95 -12.16
CA ARG A 315 17.98 -11.06 -12.46
C ARG A 315 17.81 -11.93 -11.21
N PHE A 316 16.57 -12.10 -10.76
CA PHE A 316 16.25 -12.84 -9.54
C PHE A 316 16.76 -14.28 -9.59
N ASP A 317 16.53 -14.97 -10.72
CA ASP A 317 16.90 -16.38 -10.89
C ASP A 317 18.37 -16.58 -11.35
N ALA A 318 19.20 -15.54 -11.29
CA ALA A 318 20.61 -15.65 -11.67
C ALA A 318 21.42 -16.43 -10.63
N GLY A 319 22.05 -17.52 -11.07
CA GLY A 319 23.04 -18.25 -10.28
C GLY A 319 24.35 -17.48 -10.09
N PHE A 320 25.26 -18.05 -9.31
CA PHE A 320 26.61 -17.51 -9.15
C PHE A 320 27.36 -17.52 -10.49
N VAL A 321 28.01 -16.39 -10.82
CA VAL A 321 28.86 -16.26 -12.01
C VAL A 321 30.27 -15.86 -11.59
N PRO A 322 31.32 -16.65 -11.91
CA PRO A 322 32.68 -16.29 -11.59
C PRO A 322 33.16 -15.14 -12.48
N LEU A 323 33.21 -13.93 -11.91
CA LEU A 323 33.74 -12.75 -12.60
C LEU A 323 35.27 -12.75 -12.57
N ARG A 324 35.92 -12.22 -13.62
CA ARG A 324 37.39 -12.09 -13.69
C ARG A 324 37.86 -10.68 -13.34
N LEU A 325 37.22 -9.67 -13.92
CA LEU A 325 37.56 -8.26 -13.75
C LEU A 325 37.27 -7.77 -12.32
N LYS A 326 38.24 -7.08 -11.72
CA LYS A 326 38.14 -6.54 -10.35
C LYS A 326 36.98 -5.54 -10.21
N THR A 327 36.89 -4.58 -11.13
CA THR A 327 35.84 -3.55 -11.13
C THR A 327 34.44 -4.14 -11.22
N THR A 328 34.23 -5.16 -12.06
CA THR A 328 32.93 -5.85 -12.15
C THR A 328 32.58 -6.61 -10.87
N LYS A 329 33.57 -7.21 -10.19
CA LYS A 329 33.35 -7.87 -8.89
C LYS A 329 32.93 -6.86 -7.83
N GLU A 330 33.61 -5.72 -7.78
CA GLU A 330 33.32 -4.63 -6.84
C GLU A 330 31.92 -4.06 -7.08
N LEU A 331 31.54 -3.85 -8.35
CA LEU A 331 30.19 -3.40 -8.71
C LEU A 331 29.12 -4.45 -8.36
N LEU A 332 29.33 -5.73 -8.68
CA LEU A 332 28.37 -6.79 -8.31
C LEU A 332 28.23 -6.90 -6.79
N LYS A 333 29.33 -6.78 -6.04
CA LYS A 333 29.29 -6.77 -4.58
C LYS A 333 28.47 -5.59 -4.06
N LEU A 334 28.69 -4.39 -4.60
CA LEU A 334 27.88 -3.22 -4.25
C LEU A 334 26.40 -3.47 -4.55
N ILE A 335 26.08 -4.00 -5.73
CA ILE A 335 24.71 -4.39 -6.10
C ILE A 335 24.15 -5.40 -5.10
N ASP A 336 24.91 -6.40 -4.68
CA ASP A 336 24.44 -7.40 -3.71
C ASP A 336 24.23 -6.82 -2.30
N ASP A 337 25.00 -5.80 -1.91
CA ASP A 337 24.89 -5.14 -0.61
C ASP A 337 23.72 -4.14 -0.54
N VAL A 338 23.33 -3.55 -1.68
CA VAL A 338 22.29 -2.49 -1.74
C VAL A 338 20.99 -2.92 -2.45
N SER A 339 21.02 -4.00 -3.23
CA SER A 339 19.87 -4.49 -3.98
C SER A 339 19.22 -5.69 -3.31
N GLN A 340 17.89 -5.65 -3.34
CA GLN A 340 16.98 -6.53 -2.62
C GLN A 340 17.05 -8.00 -3.05
N THR A 341 17.51 -8.31 -4.26
CA THR A 341 17.49 -9.64 -4.88
C THR A 341 18.56 -10.62 -4.34
N LEU A 342 18.77 -10.68 -3.03
CA LEU A 342 19.51 -11.78 -2.43
C LEU A 342 18.57 -12.97 -2.24
N ASN A 343 18.89 -14.08 -2.91
CA ASN A 343 18.45 -15.39 -2.45
C ASN A 343 18.81 -15.49 -0.96
N PRO A 344 17.84 -15.75 -0.06
CA PRO A 344 18.19 -16.00 1.33
C PRO A 344 19.18 -17.16 1.34
N LYS A 345 20.36 -16.93 1.93
CA LYS A 345 21.27 -18.05 2.23
C LYS A 345 20.44 -19.08 2.99
N PRO A 346 20.43 -20.37 2.59
CA PRO A 346 19.68 -21.37 3.32
C PRO A 346 20.12 -21.30 4.77
N SER A 347 19.19 -20.95 5.67
CA SER A 347 19.49 -20.91 7.09
C SER A 347 20.00 -22.29 7.48
N THR A 348 21.13 -22.33 8.18
CA THR A 348 21.72 -23.55 8.74
C THR A 348 20.84 -24.21 9.82
N ALA A 349 19.59 -23.78 9.98
CA ALA A 349 18.68 -24.19 11.04
C ALA A 349 17.77 -25.39 10.71
N GLN A 350 17.88 -26.02 9.54
CA GLN A 350 17.05 -27.20 9.20
C GLN A 350 17.77 -28.55 9.19
N ASN A 351 19.01 -28.66 9.67
CA ASN A 351 19.74 -29.94 9.61
C ASN A 351 19.78 -30.72 10.94
N HIS A 352 18.72 -30.64 11.77
CA HIS A 352 18.57 -31.44 12.99
C HIS A 352 17.21 -32.15 13.07
N GLN A 353 16.79 -32.80 11.98
CA GLN A 353 15.85 -33.93 12.05
C GLN A 353 16.24 -34.99 11.03
N LYS A 354 17.33 -35.72 11.30
CA LYS A 354 17.50 -37.07 10.75
C LYS A 354 16.95 -38.05 11.78
N THR A 355 15.72 -38.49 11.57
CA THR A 355 15.20 -39.73 12.15
C THR A 355 16.06 -40.90 11.66
N PRO A 356 16.52 -41.82 12.54
CA PRO A 356 17.30 -42.96 12.10
C PRO A 356 16.38 -43.96 11.40
N GLN A 357 16.58 -44.14 10.08
CA GLN A 357 16.01 -45.27 9.36
C GLN A 357 16.67 -46.56 9.86
N THR A 358 15.88 -47.39 10.55
CA THR A 358 16.23 -48.77 10.87
C THR A 358 16.41 -49.56 9.57
N ARG A 359 17.65 -49.98 9.31
CA ARG A 359 18.03 -50.89 8.21
C ARG A 359 17.40 -52.26 8.45
N ARG A 360 16.40 -52.65 7.64
CA ARG A 360 15.98 -54.05 7.53
C ARG A 360 16.98 -54.77 6.63
N GLU A 361 17.68 -55.74 7.19
CA GLU A 361 18.55 -56.67 6.46
C GLU A 361 17.70 -57.65 5.65
N SER A 362 18.04 -57.80 4.37
CA SER A 362 17.46 -58.79 3.46
C SER A 362 18.24 -60.11 3.59
N ALA A 363 17.54 -61.20 3.90
CA ALA A 363 18.09 -62.56 3.95
C ALA A 363 18.48 -63.09 2.55
N PRO A 364 19.48 -63.98 2.45
CA PRO A 364 19.94 -64.52 1.16
C PRO A 364 19.04 -65.67 0.68
N ASN A 365 18.76 -65.66 -0.62
CA ASN A 365 17.95 -66.65 -1.31
C ASN A 365 18.84 -67.80 -1.81
N SER A 366 18.65 -69.01 -1.26
CA SER A 366 19.28 -70.24 -1.76
C SER A 366 18.34 -70.97 -2.72
N LYS A 367 18.79 -71.14 -3.97
CA LYS A 367 18.26 -72.11 -4.94
C LYS A 367 18.52 -73.56 -4.48
N PRO A 368 17.75 -74.54 -4.97
CA PRO A 368 18.04 -75.15 -6.28
C PRO A 368 17.10 -74.71 -7.41
#